data_AF-A0A8J9V9F4-F1
#
_entry.id   AF-A0A8J9V9F4-F1
#
_cell.length_a   1.000
_cell.length_b   1.000
_cell.length_c   1.000
_cell.angle_alpha   90.00
_cell.angle_beta   90.00
_cell.angle_gamma   90.00
#
_symmetry.space_group_name_H-M   'P 1'
#
loop_
_entity.id
_entity.type
_entity.pdbx_description
1 polymer ?
#
loop_
_entity_poly.entity_id
_entity_poly.type
_entity_poly.pdbx_seq_one_letter_code
_entity_poly.pdbx_strand_id
1 'polypeptide(L)'
;MTLVFSRVTGDQGVTTDDVTANIPPVISGILTSGLRRQEDYDRLRPLSYNDADVIIICFDVSSQASFENVEVRWAPEIRHFCRGIPIFLIACKSDLRNDRNMLQQLAYKGQEPVSYEQGMALAKRIRARGYMECSARYGENLDHVFMTAAKTAANVQTRRHRKINCTLL
;
A
#
# COMPACT_ATOMS: atom_id res chain seq x y z
N MET A 1 6.26 -0.90 8.29
CA MET A 1 5.01 -1.06 7.50
C MET A 1 4.64 0.30 6.98
N THR A 2 4.57 0.47 5.66
CA THR A 2 4.32 1.77 5.02
C THR A 2 3.01 1.67 4.24
N LEU A 3 2.03 2.51 4.58
CA LEU A 3 0.83 2.69 3.76
C LEU A 3 1.12 3.83 2.80
N VAL A 4 0.98 3.57 1.51
CA VAL A 4 1.19 4.57 0.46
C VAL A 4 -0.18 4.94 -0.10
N PHE A 5 -0.55 6.20 0.07
CA PHE A 5 -1.73 6.81 -0.54
C PHE A 5 -1.29 7.55 -1.78
N SER A 6 -1.87 7.22 -2.93
CA SER A 6 -1.61 7.95 -4.16
C SER A 6 -2.90 8.62 -4.63
N ARG A 7 -2.82 9.95 -4.71
CA ARG A 7 -3.72 10.80 -5.48
C ARG A 7 -2.99 11.11 -6.77
N VAL A 8 -3.53 10.69 -7.91
CA VAL A 8 -2.97 11.06 -9.22
C VAL A 8 -3.55 12.40 -9.60
N THR A 9 -2.79 13.49 -9.60
CA THR A 9 -3.32 14.78 -10.10
C THR A 9 -3.34 14.73 -11.62
N GLY A 10 -4.55 14.69 -12.20
CA GLY A 10 -4.74 14.66 -13.64
C GLY A 10 -4.47 16.02 -14.27
N ASP A 11 -3.20 16.32 -14.54
CA ASP A 11 -2.80 17.11 -15.69
C ASP A 11 -1.28 16.90 -15.90
N GLN A 12 -0.88 16.58 -17.13
CA GLN A 12 0.47 16.12 -17.55
C GLN A 12 0.74 14.61 -17.33
N GLY A 13 1.35 14.00 -18.34
CA GLY A 13 1.52 12.54 -18.43
C GLY A 13 2.30 11.95 -17.27
N VAL A 14 1.79 10.83 -16.74
CA VAL A 14 2.37 10.07 -15.61
C VAL A 14 3.86 9.80 -15.86
N THR A 15 4.74 10.60 -15.27
CA THR A 15 6.15 10.24 -15.14
C THR A 15 6.33 9.43 -13.85
N THR A 16 7.44 8.68 -13.77
CA THR A 16 7.87 7.92 -12.59
C THR A 16 8.02 8.78 -11.33
N ASP A 17 7.95 10.09 -11.49
CA ASP A 17 8.23 11.14 -10.52
C ASP A 17 6.91 11.71 -9.93
N ASP A 18 5.78 11.55 -10.66
CA ASP A 18 4.43 11.92 -10.20
C ASP A 18 3.87 10.97 -9.14
N VAL A 19 4.45 9.77 -9.01
CA VAL A 19 4.19 8.88 -7.87
C VAL A 19 5.12 9.23 -6.72
N THR A 20 5.17 10.52 -6.38
CA THR A 20 5.70 10.91 -5.08
C THR A 20 4.85 10.16 -4.06
N ALA A 21 5.50 9.39 -3.19
CA ALA A 21 4.88 8.86 -1.98
C ALA A 21 4.31 10.06 -1.24
N ASN A 22 3.05 10.39 -1.51
CA ASN A 22 2.34 11.51 -0.91
C ASN A 22 2.06 11.06 0.52
N ILE A 23 3.09 11.18 1.33
CA ILE A 23 3.00 11.34 2.76
C ILE A 23 2.34 12.71 2.91
N PRO A 24 1.07 12.83 3.32
CA PRO A 24 0.44 14.12 3.52
C PRO A 24 1.38 15.06 4.27
N PRO A 25 1.41 16.37 3.97
CA PRO A 25 2.33 17.32 4.59
C PRO A 25 2.27 17.29 6.14
N VAL A 26 1.13 16.90 6.71
CA VAL A 26 0.98 16.62 8.15
C VAL A 26 1.93 15.53 8.65
N ILE A 27 2.16 14.47 7.88
CA ILE A 27 3.03 13.33 8.24
C ILE A 27 4.50 13.62 7.90
N SER A 28 4.78 14.45 6.89
CA SER A 28 6.15 14.95 6.62
C SER A 28 6.71 15.71 7.82
N GLY A 29 5.91 16.62 8.42
CA GLY A 29 6.30 17.34 9.64
C GLY A 29 6.51 16.43 10.87
N ILE A 30 5.85 15.28 10.93
CA ILE A 30 5.92 14.32 12.05
C ILE A 30 7.19 13.47 12.00
N LEU A 31 7.69 13.16 10.80
CA LEU A 31 8.93 12.41 10.62
C LEU A 31 10.17 13.30 10.83
N THR A 32 10.08 14.60 10.54
CA THR A 32 11.20 15.54 10.76
C THR A 32 11.34 15.98 12.23
N SER A 33 10.27 15.94 13.03
CA SER A 33 10.30 16.41 14.43
C SER A 33 10.52 15.31 15.48
N GLY A 34 10.95 14.11 15.09
CA GLY A 34 11.53 13.08 15.98
C GLY A 34 10.68 12.50 17.12
N LEU A 35 9.48 13.03 17.41
CA LEU A 35 8.71 12.68 18.60
C LEU A 35 7.21 12.85 18.35
N ARG A 36 6.56 11.87 17.71
CA ARG A 36 5.13 11.65 17.97
C ARG A 36 4.86 10.19 18.24
N ARG A 37 4.02 9.95 19.24
CA ARG A 37 3.59 8.62 19.66
C ARG A 37 2.77 8.00 18.53
N GLN A 38 2.90 6.69 18.33
CA GLN A 38 2.14 5.90 17.34
C GLN A 38 0.62 6.21 17.37
N GLU A 39 0.09 6.54 18.55
CA GLU A 39 -1.32 6.91 18.78
C GLU A 39 -1.75 8.20 18.07
N ASP A 40 -0.86 9.18 17.94
CA ASP A 40 -1.16 10.42 17.20
C ASP A 40 -1.25 10.15 15.69
N TYR A 41 -0.38 9.26 15.20
CA TYR A 41 -0.39 8.85 13.81
C TYR A 41 -1.66 8.08 13.46
N ASP A 42 -2.11 7.20 14.36
CA ASP A 42 -3.36 6.45 14.20
C ASP A 42 -4.60 7.34 14.08
N ARG A 43 -4.64 8.46 14.81
CA ARG A 43 -5.75 9.41 14.78
C ARG A 43 -5.75 10.33 13.56
N LEU A 44 -4.57 10.68 13.05
CA LEU A 44 -4.44 11.61 11.90
C LEU A 44 -4.46 10.90 10.55
N ARG A 45 -4.18 9.60 10.50
CA ARG A 45 -4.15 8.82 9.26
C ARG A 45 -5.46 8.88 8.47
N PRO A 46 -6.66 8.83 9.07
CA PRO A 46 -7.91 8.94 8.31
C PRO A 46 -8.05 10.24 7.52
N LEU A 47 -7.43 11.34 7.96
CA LEU A 47 -7.45 12.63 7.24
C LEU A 47 -6.68 12.55 5.91
N SER A 48 -5.78 11.58 5.80
CA SER A 48 -4.92 11.33 4.63
C SER A 48 -5.64 10.53 3.54
N TYR A 49 -6.78 9.94 3.86
CA TYR A 49 -7.54 9.07 2.96
C TYR A 49 -8.46 9.83 2.01
N ASN A 50 -8.67 11.12 2.27
CA ASN A 50 -9.51 11.98 1.44
C ASN A 50 -8.98 11.99 0.00
N ASP A 51 -9.90 11.73 -0.93
CA ASP A 51 -9.66 11.72 -2.38
C ASP A 51 -8.63 10.70 -2.90
N ALA A 52 -8.34 9.63 -2.15
CA ALA A 52 -7.52 8.55 -2.69
C ALA A 52 -8.23 7.88 -3.88
N ASP A 53 -7.47 7.61 -4.95
CA ASP A 53 -7.95 6.89 -6.14
C ASP A 53 -7.54 5.41 -6.11
N VAL A 54 -6.46 5.10 -5.40
CA VAL A 54 -5.96 3.73 -5.18
C VAL A 54 -5.32 3.65 -3.80
N ILE A 55 -5.46 2.50 -3.15
CA ILE A 55 -4.80 2.20 -1.87
C ILE A 55 -3.77 1.11 -2.08
N ILE A 56 -2.57 1.32 -1.55
CA ILE A 56 -1.51 0.31 -1.54
C ILE A 56 -1.22 -0.06 -0.09
N ILE A 57 -1.45 -1.33 0.26
CA ILE A 57 -1.09 -1.88 1.56
C ILE A 57 0.16 -2.73 1.38
N CYS A 58 1.22 -2.40 2.10
CA CYS A 58 2.49 -3.12 2.04
C CYS A 58 2.77 -3.89 3.33
N PHE A 59 3.22 -5.14 3.22
CA PHE A 59 3.80 -5.88 4.34
C PHE A 59 5.22 -6.36 4.00
N ASP A 60 5.98 -6.75 5.02
CA ASP A 60 7.33 -7.29 4.86
C ASP A 60 7.27 -8.81 4.89
N VAL A 61 7.79 -9.48 3.86
CA VAL A 61 7.80 -10.96 3.78
C VAL A 61 8.54 -11.60 4.93
N SER A 62 9.47 -10.88 5.54
CA SER A 62 10.28 -11.37 6.66
C SER A 62 9.65 -11.08 8.03
N SER A 63 8.47 -10.46 8.07
CA SER A 63 7.78 -10.09 9.31
C SER A 63 6.34 -10.57 9.30
N GLN A 64 6.11 -11.73 9.92
CA GLN A 64 4.79 -12.33 10.10
C GLN A 64 3.79 -11.37 10.76
N ALA A 65 4.23 -10.61 11.78
CA ALA A 65 3.39 -9.60 12.43
C ALA A 65 2.90 -8.51 11.46
N SER A 66 3.74 -8.10 10.49
CA SER A 66 3.32 -7.11 9.50
C SER A 66 2.26 -7.65 8.55
N PHE A 67 2.33 -8.94 8.21
CA PHE A 67 1.37 -9.65 7.37
C PHE A 67 0.02 -9.82 8.09
N GLU A 68 0.02 -10.25 9.34
CA GLU A 68 -1.21 -10.42 10.15
C GLU A 68 -1.95 -9.09 10.35
N ASN A 69 -1.19 -8.02 10.58
CA ASN A 69 -1.77 -6.68 10.73
C ASN A 69 -2.58 -6.24 9.50
N VAL A 70 -2.25 -6.69 8.29
CA VAL A 70 -3.01 -6.35 7.08
C VAL A 70 -4.46 -6.76 7.21
N GLU A 71 -4.71 -7.98 7.70
CA GLU A 71 -6.06 -8.52 7.82
C GLU A 71 -6.79 -7.96 9.03
N VAL A 72 -6.10 -7.89 10.18
CA VAL A 72 -6.71 -7.55 11.46
C VAL A 72 -6.95 -6.04 11.60
N ARG A 73 -6.10 -5.22 11.00
CA ARG A 73 -6.10 -3.76 11.22
C ARG A 73 -6.33 -2.97 9.95
N TRP A 74 -5.48 -3.17 8.95
CA TRP A 74 -5.40 -2.24 7.82
C TRP A 74 -6.53 -2.40 6.83
N ALA A 75 -6.85 -3.63 6.42
CA ALA A 75 -7.96 -3.86 5.52
C ALA A 75 -9.31 -3.41 6.11
N PRO A 76 -9.65 -3.67 7.39
CA PRO A 76 -10.84 -3.11 8.02
C PRO A 76 -10.85 -1.58 8.05
N GLU A 77 -9.75 -0.95 8.45
CA GLU A 77 -9.62 0.52 8.53
C GLU A 77 -9.84 1.17 7.15
N ILE A 78 -9.15 0.69 6.13
CA ILE A 78 -9.29 1.18 4.75
C ILE A 78 -10.70 0.93 4.22
N ARG A 79 -11.31 -0.22 4.50
CA ARG A 79 -12.69 -0.47 4.07
C ARG A 79 -13.70 0.44 4.76
N HIS A 80 -13.42 0.87 5.98
CA HIS A 80 -14.26 1.79 6.73
C HIS A 80 -14.20 3.20 6.12
N PHE A 81 -13.00 3.74 5.89
CA PHE A 81 -12.80 5.12 5.44
C PHE A 81 -12.80 5.29 3.91
N CYS A 82 -12.31 4.30 3.15
CA CYS A 82 -12.08 4.37 1.70
C CYS A 82 -13.05 3.44 0.93
N ARG A 83 -14.35 3.58 1.15
CA ARG A 83 -15.35 2.70 0.53
C ARG A 83 -15.30 2.76 -1.00
N GLY A 84 -15.12 1.62 -1.65
CA GLY A 84 -15.13 1.48 -3.11
C GLY A 84 -13.82 1.85 -3.80
N ILE A 85 -12.78 2.22 -3.06
CA ILE A 85 -11.45 2.49 -3.62
C ILE A 85 -10.70 1.16 -3.80
N PRO A 86 -10.08 0.89 -4.97
CA PRO A 86 -9.33 -0.34 -5.20
C PRO A 86 -8.09 -0.43 -4.30
N ILE A 87 -7.89 -1.62 -3.71
CA ILE A 87 -6.77 -1.93 -2.82
C ILE A 87 -5.78 -2.86 -3.54
N PHE A 88 -4.49 -2.55 -3.54
CA PHE A 88 -3.43 -3.49 -3.91
C PHE A 88 -2.67 -3.94 -2.67
N LEU A 89 -2.39 -5.24 -2.59
CA LEU A 89 -1.55 -5.81 -1.54
C LEU A 89 -0.15 -6.05 -2.10
N ILE A 90 0.86 -5.49 -1.44
CA ILE A 90 2.25 -5.59 -1.86
C ILE A 90 3.08 -6.28 -0.78
N ALA A 91 3.81 -7.32 -1.17
CA ALA A 91 4.84 -7.90 -0.34
C ALA A 91 6.18 -7.25 -0.66
N CYS A 92 6.75 -6.55 0.31
CA CYS A 92 8.05 -5.90 0.19
C CYS A 92 9.16 -6.82 0.70
N LYS A 93 10.38 -6.53 0.25
CA LYS A 93 11.61 -7.26 0.60
C LYS A 93 11.57 -8.73 0.18
N SER A 94 10.96 -9.02 -0.98
CA SER A 94 10.84 -10.39 -1.52
C SER A 94 12.18 -11.13 -1.58
N ASP A 95 13.30 -10.41 -1.72
CA ASP A 95 14.66 -10.93 -1.67
C ASP A 95 14.99 -11.69 -0.37
N LEU A 96 14.39 -11.30 0.75
CA LEU A 96 14.68 -11.90 2.06
C LEU A 96 14.16 -13.33 2.21
N ARG A 97 13.34 -13.83 1.29
CA ARG A 97 12.92 -15.25 1.30
C ARG A 97 14.07 -16.21 1.02
N ASN A 98 15.08 -15.76 0.28
CA ASN A 98 16.24 -16.56 -0.08
C ASN A 98 17.50 -16.13 0.69
N ASP A 99 17.41 -15.10 1.53
CA ASP A 99 18.55 -14.61 2.32
C ASP A 99 18.85 -15.57 3.49
N ARG A 100 20.04 -16.18 3.46
CA ARG A 100 20.45 -17.20 4.43
C ARG A 100 20.47 -16.67 5.86
N ASN A 101 20.89 -15.42 6.07
CA ASN A 101 20.97 -14.83 7.40
C ASN A 101 19.56 -14.58 7.94
N MET A 102 18.67 -14.04 7.10
CA MET A 102 17.27 -13.82 7.48
C MET A 102 16.56 -15.14 7.79
N LEU A 103 16.74 -16.17 6.97
CA LEU A 103 16.17 -17.49 7.21
C LEU A 103 16.63 -18.10 8.54
N GLN A 104 17.91 -17.97 8.88
CA GLN A 104 18.43 -18.43 10.18
C GLN A 104 17.84 -17.64 11.35
N GLN A 105 17.71 -16.32 11.21
CA GLN A 105 17.10 -15.47 12.24
C GLN A 105 15.62 -15.79 12.46
N LEU A 106 14.88 -16.05 11.40
CA LEU A 106 13.47 -16.45 11.48
C LEU A 106 13.33 -17.84 12.07
N ALA A 107 14.16 -18.81 11.65
CA ALA A 107 14.17 -20.15 12.21
C ALA A 107 14.48 -20.15 13.71
N TYR A 108 15.41 -19.31 14.18
CA TYR A 108 15.69 -19.15 15.61
C TYR A 108 14.47 -18.64 16.40
N LYS A 109 13.61 -17.85 15.75
CA LYS A 109 12.35 -17.36 16.32
C LYS A 109 11.17 -18.33 16.10
N GLY A 110 11.41 -19.50 15.50
CA GLY A 110 10.35 -20.44 15.13
C GLY A 110 9.39 -19.90 14.06
N GLN A 111 9.88 -19.01 13.19
CA GLN A 111 9.12 -18.34 12.14
C GLN A 111 9.69 -18.68 10.76
N GLU A 112 8.86 -18.48 9.74
CA GLU A 112 9.23 -18.59 8.33
C GLU A 112 8.84 -17.30 7.60
N PRO A 113 9.53 -16.96 6.49
CA PRO A 113 9.08 -15.87 5.64
C PRO A 113 7.70 -16.17 5.04
N VAL A 114 6.89 -15.14 4.90
CA VAL A 114 5.57 -15.23 4.29
C VAL A 114 5.69 -15.66 2.83
N SER A 115 5.07 -16.77 2.47
CA SER A 115 5.12 -17.32 1.11
C SER A 115 4.27 -16.50 0.12
N TYR A 116 4.54 -16.69 -1.17
CA TYR A 116 3.74 -16.08 -2.24
C TYR A 116 2.26 -16.49 -2.14
N GLU A 117 2.01 -17.77 -1.85
CA GLU A 117 0.66 -18.34 -1.71
C GLU A 117 -0.10 -17.74 -0.52
N GLN A 118 0.58 -17.55 0.62
CA GLN A 118 0.01 -16.88 1.79
C GLN A 118 -0.38 -15.42 1.45
N GLY A 119 0.50 -14.70 0.74
CA GLY A 119 0.24 -13.35 0.23
C GLY A 119 -0.98 -13.28 -0.69
N MET A 120 -1.05 -14.17 -1.68
CA MET A 120 -2.20 -14.29 -2.58
C MET A 120 -3.51 -14.63 -1.85
N ALA A 121 -3.46 -15.57 -0.91
CA ALA A 121 -4.62 -15.96 -0.12
C ALA A 121 -5.14 -14.77 0.69
N LEU A 122 -4.25 -14.02 1.34
CA LEU A 122 -4.59 -12.80 2.06
C LEU A 122 -5.20 -11.75 1.13
N ALA A 123 -4.62 -11.52 -0.06
CA ALA A 123 -5.17 -10.59 -1.05
C ALA A 123 -6.62 -10.93 -1.41
N LYS A 124 -6.94 -12.22 -1.58
CA LYS A 124 -8.31 -12.69 -1.80
C LYS A 124 -9.21 -12.42 -0.59
N ARG A 125 -8.77 -12.74 0.64
CA ARG A 125 -9.55 -12.48 1.87
C ARG A 125 -9.89 -11.01 2.04
N ILE A 126 -8.92 -10.13 1.82
CA ILE A 126 -9.13 -8.67 1.90
C ILE A 126 -9.76 -8.06 0.64
N ARG A 127 -10.15 -8.88 -0.35
CA ARG A 127 -10.74 -8.44 -1.63
C ARG A 127 -9.89 -7.36 -2.31
N ALA A 128 -8.57 -7.52 -2.26
CA ALA A 128 -7.66 -6.68 -3.01
C ALA A 128 -7.87 -6.88 -4.51
N ARG A 129 -7.64 -5.81 -5.28
CA ARG A 129 -7.63 -5.80 -6.75
C ARG A 129 -6.51 -6.67 -7.32
N GLY A 130 -5.38 -6.75 -6.61
CA GLY A 130 -4.24 -7.56 -7.01
C GLY A 130 -3.23 -7.73 -5.87
N TYR A 131 -2.37 -8.73 -6.05
CA TYR A 131 -1.21 -9.02 -5.21
C TYR A 131 0.06 -8.88 -6.06
N MET A 132 1.07 -8.20 -5.53
CA MET A 132 2.38 -8.06 -6.17
C MET A 132 3.48 -8.14 -5.13
N GLU A 133 4.70 -8.41 -5.57
CA GLU A 133 5.88 -8.45 -4.70
C GLU A 133 6.98 -7.60 -5.28
N CYS A 134 7.76 -6.94 -4.42
CA CYS A 134 8.87 -6.11 -4.83
C CYS A 134 10.08 -6.24 -3.89
N SER A 135 11.26 -6.01 -4.46
CA SER A 135 12.50 -5.84 -3.71
C SER A 135 13.05 -4.44 -3.97
N ALA A 136 12.97 -3.58 -2.95
CA ALA A 136 13.61 -2.26 -3.02
C ALA A 136 15.14 -2.36 -3.12
N ARG A 137 15.72 -3.45 -2.60
CA ARG A 137 17.18 -3.68 -2.60
C ARG A 137 17.71 -3.91 -4.01
N TYR A 138 16.98 -4.68 -4.82
CA TYR A 138 17.37 -5.02 -6.19
C TYR A 138 16.62 -4.22 -7.25
N GLY A 139 15.71 -3.31 -6.85
CA GLY A 139 14.87 -2.57 -7.77
C GLY A 139 13.82 -3.43 -8.48
N GLU A 140 13.55 -4.65 -8.00
CA GLU A 140 12.66 -5.59 -8.66
C GLU A 140 11.19 -5.21 -8.47
N ASN A 141 10.45 -5.23 -9.59
CA ASN A 141 9.00 -5.00 -9.67
C ASN A 141 8.48 -3.65 -9.13
N LEU A 142 9.34 -2.71 -8.74
CA LEU A 142 8.92 -1.39 -8.26
C LEU A 142 8.12 -0.65 -9.34
N ASP A 143 8.65 -0.54 -10.55
CA ASP A 143 7.98 0.13 -11.67
C ASP A 143 6.62 -0.51 -11.98
N HIS A 144 6.57 -1.84 -11.97
CA HIS A 144 5.33 -2.58 -12.23
C HIS A 144 4.26 -2.27 -11.17
N VAL A 145 4.65 -2.21 -9.89
CA VAL A 145 3.75 -1.85 -8.78
C VAL A 145 3.18 -0.44 -8.98
N PHE A 146 4.05 0.53 -9.23
CA PHE A 146 3.65 1.93 -9.38
C PHE A 146 2.84 2.18 -10.66
N MET A 147 3.26 1.64 -11.80
CA MET A 147 2.53 1.76 -13.06
C MET A 147 1.14 1.13 -12.98
N THR A 148 1.01 -0.03 -12.32
CA THR A 148 -0.28 -0.71 -12.15
C THR A 148 -1.22 0.11 -11.25
N ALA A 149 -0.68 0.69 -10.18
CA ALA A 149 -1.44 1.57 -9.30
C ALA A 149 -1.89 2.84 -10.03
N ALA A 150 -0.98 3.53 -10.74
CA ALA A 150 -1.27 4.75 -11.49
C ALA A 150 -2.32 4.53 -12.59
N LYS A 151 -2.17 3.45 -13.38
CA LYS A 151 -3.18 3.05 -14.38
C LYS A 151 -4.55 2.79 -13.75
N THR A 152 -4.57 2.18 -12.56
CA THR A 152 -5.83 1.92 -11.85
C THR A 152 -6.46 3.22 -11.36
N ALA A 153 -5.68 4.12 -10.78
CA ALA A 153 -6.15 5.43 -10.33
C ALA A 153 -6.74 6.27 -11.47
N ALA A 154 -6.06 6.36 -12.61
CA ALA A 154 -6.56 7.08 -13.80
C ALA A 154 -7.90 6.54 -14.32
N ASN A 155 -8.10 5.21 -14.27
CA ASN A 155 -9.36 4.58 -14.64
C ASN A 155 -10.49 4.90 -13.65
N VAL A 156 -10.19 5.01 -12.35
CA VAL A 156 -11.15 5.40 -11.32
C VAL A 156 -11.62 6.85 -11.54
N GLN A 157 -10.70 7.76 -11.85
CA GLN A 157 -11.02 9.17 -12.12
C GLN A 157 -11.91 9.35 -13.35
N THR A 158 -11.57 8.68 -14.46
CA THR A 158 -12.40 8.72 -15.68
C THR A 158 -13.83 8.26 -15.41
N ARG A 159 -14.02 7.25 -14.57
CA ARG A 159 -15.35 6.77 -14.16
C ARG A 159 -16.08 7.74 -13.24
N ARG A 160 -15.37 8.40 -12.32
CA ARG A 160 -15.93 9.45 -11.44
C ARG A 160 -16.45 10.62 -12.28
N HIS A 161 -15.65 11.15 -13.21
CA HIS A 161 -16.05 12.25 -14.10
C HIS A 161 -17.25 11.90 -14.97
N ARG A 162 -17.30 10.68 -15.54
CA ARG A 162 -18.46 10.22 -16.33
C ARG A 162 -19.76 10.17 -15.52
N LYS A 163 -19.71 9.72 -14.26
CA LYS A 163 -20.92 9.68 -13.40
C LYS A 163 -21.45 11.08 -13.08
N ILE A 164 -20.56 12.05 -12.84
CA ILE A 164 -20.94 13.45 -12.59
C ILE A 164 -21.62 14.04 -13.84
N ASN A 165 -21.06 13.79 -15.03
CA ASN A 165 -21.63 14.25 -16.29
C ASN A 165 -22.96 13.55 -16.69
N CYS A 166 -23.28 12.39 -16.10
CA CYS A 166 -24.54 11.68 -16.33
C CYS A 166 -25.65 12.01 -15.31
N THR A 167 -25.41 12.92 -14.35
CA THR A 167 -26.42 13.29 -13.32
C THR A 167 -27.04 14.68 -13.59
N LEU A 168 -26.68 15.34 -14.70
CA LEU A 168 -27.29 16.58 -15.18
C LEU A 168 -28.24 16.27 -16.35
N LEU A 169 -29.36 15.59 -16.08
CA LEU A 169 -30.52 15.49 -16.98
C LEU A 169 -31.79 15.34 -16.15
#